data_AF-A0A2A6BDM1-F1
#
_entry.id   AF-A0A2A6BDM1-F1
#
_cell.length_a   1.000
_cell.length_b   1.000
_cell.length_c   1.000
_cell.angle_alpha   90.00
_cell.angle_beta   90.00
_cell.angle_gamma   90.00
#
_symmetry.space_group_name_H-M   'P 1'
#
loop_
_entity.id
_entity.type
_entity.pdbx_description
1 polymer ?
#
loop_
_entity_poly.entity_id
_entity_poly.type
_entity_poly.pdbx_seq_one_letter_code
_entity_poly.pdbx_strand_id
1 'polypeptide(L)'
;MQVINKQYNNDPSKTKLKQSLAVKGVSTKMDVFAKTHLFNDDLWAGFVAPSYGSLEVETWRRGDLIPTVCNSPNPVFDAQEIKVGGSAQFSYTKDHSKYGRTVDAKNKVVCIGDINRMTSQYSRGGGTVCITDADLWKAYDLIKEITQRILKDL
;
A
#
# COMPACT_ATOMS: atom_id res chain seq x y z
N MET A 1 12.22 -0.43 13.81
CA MET A 1 12.98 0.65 13.14
C MET A 1 13.02 1.85 14.06
N GLN A 2 14.19 2.19 14.57
CA GLN A 2 14.43 3.33 15.44
C GLN A 2 15.79 3.90 15.02
N VAL A 3 15.90 5.22 14.93
CA VAL A 3 17.22 5.85 14.77
C VAL A 3 17.75 6.04 16.18
N ILE A 4 18.75 5.26 16.57
CA ILE A 4 19.40 5.36 17.88
C ILE A 4 20.72 6.08 17.64
N ASN A 5 20.92 7.25 18.26
CA ASN A 5 22.15 8.05 18.10
C ASN A 5 22.53 8.35 16.63
N LYS A 6 21.54 8.67 15.78
CA LYS A 6 21.72 8.89 14.33
C LYS A 6 22.21 7.66 13.55
N GLN A 7 22.28 6.49 14.19
CA GLN A 7 22.60 5.24 13.51
C GLN A 7 21.33 4.44 13.23
N TYR A 8 21.36 3.76 12.09
CA TYR A 8 20.31 2.85 11.70
C TYR A 8 20.31 1.64 12.63
N ASN A 9 19.15 1.30 13.16
CA ASN A 9 19.02 0.10 13.97
C ASN A 9 19.06 -1.15 13.06
N ASN A 10 20.14 -1.91 13.15
CA ASN A 10 20.38 -3.17 12.42
C ASN A 10 19.88 -4.41 13.18
N ASP A 11 19.17 -4.24 14.29
CA ASP A 11 18.58 -5.34 15.04
C ASP A 11 17.55 -6.10 14.16
N PRO A 12 17.80 -7.38 13.82
CA PRO A 12 16.92 -8.17 12.98
C PRO A 12 15.57 -8.49 13.64
N SER A 13 15.40 -8.19 14.93
CA SER A 13 14.09 -8.26 15.59
C SER A 13 13.25 -6.98 15.40
N LYS A 14 13.85 -5.88 14.93
CA LYS A 14 13.22 -4.55 14.81
C LYS A 14 13.09 -4.08 13.35
N THR A 15 12.68 -4.98 12.47
CA THR A 15 12.66 -4.76 11.02
C THR A 15 11.49 -3.93 10.50
N LYS A 16 10.47 -3.65 11.32
CA LYS A 16 9.31 -2.82 10.97
C LYS A 16 8.86 -1.90 12.11
N LEU A 17 8.10 -0.85 11.79
CA LEU A 17 7.47 0.09 12.73
C LEU A 17 6.16 0.59 12.13
N LYS A 18 5.10 0.62 12.96
CA LYS A 18 3.87 1.37 12.72
C LYS A 18 3.78 2.46 13.77
N GLN A 19 3.56 3.70 13.36
CA GLN A 19 3.44 4.84 14.27
C GLN A 19 2.30 5.76 13.82
N SER A 20 1.37 6.07 14.72
CA SER A 20 0.36 7.10 14.44
C SER A 20 0.99 8.49 14.47
N LEU A 21 0.64 9.32 13.50
CA LEU A 21 1.03 10.73 13.43
C LEU A 21 -0.10 11.62 13.95
N ALA A 22 0.28 12.64 14.70
CA ALA A 22 -0.59 13.74 15.07
C ALA A 22 -0.07 15.00 14.38
N VAL A 23 -0.92 15.65 13.59
CA VAL A 23 -0.62 16.94 12.97
C VAL A 23 -1.41 18.00 13.73
N LYS A 24 -0.72 19.02 14.23
CA LYS A 24 -1.36 20.08 15.02
C LYS A 24 -2.46 20.76 14.19
N GLY A 25 -3.67 20.80 14.74
CA GLY A 25 -4.83 21.41 14.08
C GLY A 25 -5.51 20.54 13.03
N VAL A 26 -5.10 19.27 12.86
CA VAL A 26 -5.71 18.32 11.93
C VAL A 26 -6.18 17.09 12.72
N SER A 27 -7.46 16.73 12.56
CA SER A 27 -8.06 15.55 13.22
C SER A 27 -7.93 14.26 12.39
N THR A 28 -7.49 14.37 11.14
CA THR A 28 -7.30 13.24 10.23
C THR A 28 -6.33 12.23 10.82
N LYS A 29 -6.76 10.98 10.95
CA LYS A 29 -5.91 9.89 11.40
C LYS A 29 -4.89 9.56 10.32
N MET A 30 -3.62 9.52 10.71
CA MET A 30 -2.52 9.12 9.85
C MET A 30 -1.64 8.09 10.58
N ASP A 31 -1.22 7.03 9.90
CA ASP A 31 -0.25 6.07 10.40
C ASP A 31 0.92 5.95 9.41
N VAL A 32 2.14 5.94 9.91
CA VAL A 32 3.35 5.63 9.15
C VAL A 32 3.68 4.17 9.36
N PHE A 33 3.83 3.44 8.26
CA PHE A 33 4.41 2.11 8.21
C PHE A 33 5.79 2.24 7.60
N ALA A 34 6.81 1.68 8.24
CA ALA A 34 8.11 1.64 7.63
C ALA A 34 8.89 0.39 8.01
N LYS A 35 9.62 -0.12 7.01
CA LYS A 35 10.37 -1.35 7.04
C LYS A 35 11.84 -1.09 6.74
N THR A 36 12.66 -1.96 7.28
CA THR A 36 14.08 -2.06 6.97
C THR A 36 14.31 -2.99 5.78
N HIS A 37 15.52 -2.98 5.24
CA HIS A 37 15.96 -3.94 4.23
C HIS A 37 15.95 -5.40 4.74
N LEU A 38 15.89 -5.61 6.05
CA LEU A 38 15.83 -6.93 6.68
C LEU A 38 14.39 -7.44 6.86
N PHE A 39 13.37 -6.68 6.49
CA PHE A 39 11.97 -7.09 6.65
C PHE A 39 11.60 -8.30 5.78
N ASN A 40 12.18 -8.38 4.58
CA ASN A 40 12.13 -9.54 3.69
C ASN A 40 10.72 -10.07 3.34
N ASP A 41 9.74 -9.17 3.24
CA ASP A 41 8.35 -9.49 2.87
C ASP A 41 7.69 -8.31 2.12
N ASP A 42 6.53 -8.56 1.52
CA ASP A 42 5.68 -7.56 0.88
C ASP A 42 5.22 -6.53 1.93
N LEU A 43 5.56 -5.26 1.74
CA LEU A 43 5.12 -4.19 2.63
C LEU A 43 3.58 -4.17 2.72
N TRP A 44 2.91 -4.38 1.60
CA TRP A 44 1.47 -4.20 1.50
C TRP A 44 0.72 -5.36 2.15
N ALA A 45 0.98 -6.60 1.74
CA ALA A 45 0.33 -7.78 2.28
C ALA A 45 0.83 -8.16 3.68
N GLY A 46 2.14 -8.10 3.93
CA GLY A 46 2.78 -8.54 5.17
C GLY A 46 2.76 -7.51 6.30
N PHE A 47 2.38 -6.25 6.03
CA PHE A 47 2.40 -5.21 7.05
C PHE A 47 1.22 -4.24 7.04
N VAL A 48 0.83 -3.67 5.89
CA VAL A 48 -0.24 -2.66 5.83
C VAL A 48 -1.63 -3.29 5.92
N ALA A 49 -1.92 -4.30 5.08
CA ALA A 49 -3.23 -4.96 5.00
C ALA A 49 -3.72 -5.53 6.35
N PRO A 50 -2.86 -6.14 7.20
CA PRO A 50 -3.26 -6.56 8.55
C PRO A 50 -3.84 -5.45 9.44
N SER A 51 -3.54 -4.17 9.16
CA SER A 51 -4.09 -3.04 9.92
C SER A 51 -5.42 -2.52 9.39
N TYR A 52 -5.72 -2.70 8.11
CA TYR A 52 -6.84 -2.00 7.45
C TYR A 52 -7.79 -2.89 6.67
N GLY A 53 -7.46 -4.17 6.48
CA GLY A 53 -8.19 -5.09 5.63
C GLY A 53 -7.59 -5.21 4.24
N SER A 54 -8.38 -5.76 3.32
CA SER A 54 -8.01 -5.92 1.92
C SER A 54 -7.69 -4.58 1.25
N LEU A 55 -6.67 -4.58 0.39
CA LEU A 55 -6.17 -3.39 -0.28
C LEU A 55 -6.20 -3.56 -1.79
N GLU A 56 -6.41 -2.48 -2.51
CA GLU A 56 -6.06 -2.31 -3.92
C GLU A 56 -4.83 -1.42 -3.98
N VAL A 57 -3.76 -1.93 -4.57
CA VAL A 57 -2.45 -1.29 -4.59
C VAL A 57 -2.04 -1.05 -6.02
N GLU A 58 -1.72 0.20 -6.31
CA GLU A 58 -1.05 0.57 -7.54
C GLU A 58 0.39 0.95 -7.23
N THR A 59 1.30 0.27 -7.91
CA THR A 59 2.71 0.61 -7.82
C THR A 59 3.35 0.42 -9.17
N TRP A 60 4.38 1.21 -9.43
CA TRP A 60 5.26 1.00 -10.56
C TRP A 60 5.95 -0.37 -10.49
N ARG A 61 5.44 -1.33 -11.27
CA ARG A 61 5.92 -2.71 -11.35
C ARG A 61 6.60 -2.95 -12.69
N ARG A 62 7.91 -3.13 -12.67
CA ARG A 62 8.75 -3.50 -13.82
C ARG A 62 9.83 -4.47 -13.38
N GLY A 63 9.48 -5.75 -13.33
CA GLY A 63 10.34 -6.82 -12.84
C GLY A 63 9.51 -7.99 -12.31
N ASP A 64 10.10 -8.75 -11.39
CA ASP A 64 9.44 -9.91 -10.78
C ASP A 64 8.28 -9.48 -9.87
N LEU A 65 7.08 -9.90 -10.28
CA LEU A 65 5.84 -9.54 -9.64
C LEU A 65 5.58 -10.39 -8.39
N ILE A 66 4.97 -9.78 -7.39
CA ILE A 66 4.44 -10.50 -6.22
C ILE A 66 3.07 -11.07 -6.61
N PRO A 67 2.82 -12.39 -6.51
CA PRO A 67 1.52 -12.95 -6.84
C PRO A 67 0.46 -12.48 -5.84
N THR A 68 -0.75 -12.20 -6.34
CA THR A 68 -1.91 -11.93 -5.48
C THR A 68 -2.36 -13.23 -4.81
N VAL A 69 -2.50 -13.21 -3.48
CA VAL A 69 -2.99 -14.35 -2.69
C VAL A 69 -4.45 -14.11 -2.29
N CYS A 70 -5.38 -14.59 -3.12
CA CYS A 70 -6.82 -14.31 -2.97
C CYS A 70 -7.47 -14.95 -1.73
N ASN A 71 -6.86 -16.01 -1.22
CA ASN A 71 -7.28 -16.79 -0.06
C ASN A 71 -6.67 -16.28 1.27
N SER A 72 -5.98 -15.14 1.23
CA SER A 72 -5.59 -14.39 2.43
C SER A 72 -6.83 -13.81 3.14
N PRO A 73 -6.85 -13.65 4.48
CA PRO A 73 -7.90 -12.91 5.16
C PRO A 73 -7.98 -11.44 4.74
N ASN A 74 -6.86 -10.86 4.31
CA ASN A 74 -6.76 -9.49 3.80
C ASN A 74 -6.02 -9.49 2.45
N PRO A 75 -6.67 -9.90 1.34
CA PRO A 75 -6.03 -9.91 0.03
C PRO A 75 -5.57 -8.52 -0.40
N VAL A 76 -4.42 -8.47 -1.08
CA VAL A 76 -3.89 -7.24 -1.67
C VAL A 76 -3.88 -7.42 -3.18
N PHE A 77 -4.77 -6.67 -3.84
CA PHE A 77 -4.98 -6.70 -5.28
C PHE A 77 -4.11 -5.67 -5.98
N ASP A 78 -3.70 -6.03 -7.18
CA ASP A 78 -2.81 -5.25 -8.03
C ASP A 78 -3.63 -4.46 -9.06
N ALA A 79 -3.75 -3.15 -8.86
CA ALA A 79 -4.49 -2.28 -9.78
C ALA A 79 -3.78 -2.18 -11.13
N GLN A 80 -4.48 -2.35 -12.25
CA GLN A 80 -3.88 -2.28 -13.60
C GLN A 80 -4.00 -0.89 -14.23
N GLU A 81 -5.04 -0.15 -13.85
CA GLU A 81 -5.34 1.17 -14.37
C GLU A 81 -5.71 2.10 -13.22
N ILE A 82 -5.40 3.38 -13.40
CA ILE A 82 -5.56 4.42 -12.40
C ILE A 82 -6.36 5.56 -12.99
N LYS A 83 -7.22 6.14 -12.16
CA LYS A 83 -7.77 7.47 -12.35
C LYS A 83 -7.71 8.21 -11.03
N VAL A 84 -7.12 9.40 -11.04
CA VAL A 84 -7.06 10.27 -9.85
C VAL A 84 -7.89 11.53 -10.11
N GLY A 85 -8.97 11.70 -9.36
CA GLY A 85 -9.90 12.81 -9.50
C GLY A 85 -10.45 12.95 -10.93
N GLY A 86 -10.28 14.13 -11.51
CA GLY A 86 -10.70 14.45 -12.89
C GLY A 86 -9.69 14.07 -13.98
N SER A 87 -8.61 13.36 -13.66
CA SER A 87 -7.60 12.98 -14.66
C SER A 87 -8.13 11.98 -15.68
N ALA A 88 -7.44 11.91 -16.83
CA ALA A 88 -7.58 10.79 -17.75
C ALA A 88 -7.09 9.50 -17.08
N GLN A 89 -7.64 8.38 -17.50
CA GLN A 89 -7.19 7.07 -17.05
C GLN A 89 -5.80 6.73 -17.64
N PHE A 90 -4.94 6.11 -16.85
CA PHE A 90 -3.62 5.66 -17.29
C PHE A 90 -3.22 4.32 -16.69
N SER A 91 -2.29 3.62 -17.35
CA SER A 91 -1.76 2.33 -16.91
C SER A 91 -0.75 2.51 -15.78
N TYR A 92 -0.70 1.55 -14.85
CA TYR A 92 0.33 1.47 -13.79
C TYR A 92 1.78 1.50 -14.31
N THR A 93 2.00 1.17 -15.59
CA THR A 93 3.35 1.20 -16.19
C THR A 93 3.84 2.62 -16.50
N LYS A 94 2.94 3.61 -16.46
CA LYS A 94 3.16 5.02 -16.73
C LYS A 94 3.12 5.89 -15.47
N ASP A 95 2.83 5.28 -14.32
CA ASP A 95 2.87 5.95 -13.03
C ASP A 95 4.07 5.46 -12.22
N HIS A 96 4.77 6.39 -11.58
CA HIS A 96 5.84 6.09 -10.62
C HIS A 96 5.32 6.06 -9.19
N SER A 97 4.06 6.45 -9.00
CA SER A 97 3.34 6.42 -7.74
C SER A 97 3.32 5.01 -7.16
N LYS A 98 3.21 5.00 -5.85
CA LYS A 98 3.13 3.79 -5.04
C LYS A 98 2.10 4.10 -3.99
N TYR A 99 0.87 3.76 -4.31
CA TYR A 99 -0.24 4.01 -3.42
C TYR A 99 -1.12 2.79 -3.31
N GLY A 100 -1.90 2.73 -2.24
CA GLY A 100 -2.93 1.73 -2.07
C GLY A 100 -4.10 2.32 -1.34
N ARG A 101 -5.27 1.75 -1.57
CA ARG A 101 -6.48 2.09 -0.83
C ARG A 101 -7.16 0.82 -0.35
N THR A 102 -7.92 0.94 0.72
CA THR A 102 -8.80 -0.14 1.18
C THR A 102 -9.87 -0.45 0.13
N VAL A 103 -10.18 -1.75 0.02
CA VAL A 103 -11.30 -2.24 -0.81
C VAL A 103 -12.64 -1.95 -0.15
N ASP A 104 -12.72 -2.14 1.18
CA ASP A 104 -13.94 -1.89 1.95
C ASP A 104 -14.15 -0.38 2.16
N ALA A 105 -15.24 0.14 1.61
CA ALA A 105 -15.65 1.53 1.73
C ALA A 105 -16.04 1.95 3.17
N LYS A 106 -16.19 1.00 4.12
CA LYS A 106 -16.36 1.32 5.55
C LYS A 106 -15.10 1.89 6.18
N ASN A 107 -13.93 1.57 5.63
CA ASN A 107 -12.64 2.00 6.16
C ASN A 107 -11.86 2.77 5.09
N LYS A 108 -12.21 4.04 4.81
CA LYS A 108 -11.66 4.83 3.70
C LYS A 108 -10.22 5.30 3.98
N VAL A 109 -9.25 4.44 3.68
CA VAL A 109 -7.83 4.71 3.92
C VAL A 109 -7.09 4.72 2.59
N VAL A 110 -6.22 5.72 2.40
CA VAL A 110 -5.27 5.81 1.29
C VAL A 110 -3.87 5.83 1.86
N CYS A 111 -3.00 4.97 1.34
CA CYS A 111 -1.60 4.86 1.69
C CYS A 111 -0.75 5.29 0.50
N ILE A 112 0.26 6.14 0.69
CA ILE A 112 1.19 6.60 -0.35
C ILE A 112 2.62 6.44 0.17
N GLY A 113 3.56 5.95 -0.64
CA GLY A 113 4.88 5.61 -0.10
C GLY A 113 5.99 5.28 -1.12
N ASP A 114 6.98 4.56 -0.62
CA ASP A 114 8.28 4.37 -1.27
C ASP A 114 8.41 3.00 -1.97
N ILE A 115 7.64 2.00 -1.53
CA ILE A 115 7.83 0.58 -1.87
C ILE A 115 6.80 0.09 -2.88
N ASN A 116 7.27 -0.40 -4.03
CA ASN A 116 6.42 -1.06 -5.02
C ASN A 116 6.16 -2.54 -4.68
N ARG A 117 5.21 -3.17 -5.36
CA ARG A 117 4.91 -4.62 -5.22
C ARG A 117 5.76 -5.47 -6.18
N MET A 118 7.07 -5.46 -5.98
CA MET A 118 8.02 -6.36 -6.65
C MET A 118 8.85 -7.13 -5.62
N THR A 119 9.24 -8.36 -5.93
CA THR A 119 10.04 -9.22 -5.03
C THR A 119 11.39 -8.58 -4.68
N SER A 120 11.98 -7.83 -5.61
CA SER A 120 13.20 -7.04 -5.39
C SER A 120 13.10 -6.00 -4.27
N GLN A 121 11.88 -5.64 -3.83
CA GLN A 121 11.66 -4.73 -2.72
C GLN A 121 11.63 -5.40 -1.35
N TYR A 122 11.62 -6.73 -1.27
CA TYR A 122 11.62 -7.44 0.01
C TYR A 122 12.83 -7.02 0.84
N SER A 123 13.98 -6.90 0.17
CA SER A 123 15.26 -6.49 0.74
C SER A 123 15.56 -4.98 0.66
N ARG A 124 14.54 -4.11 0.50
CA ARG A 124 14.73 -2.64 0.48
C ARG A 124 14.07 -1.99 1.68
N GLY A 125 14.74 -0.98 2.25
CA GLY A 125 14.12 -0.10 3.25
C GLY A 125 13.16 0.89 2.60
N GLY A 126 12.14 1.32 3.34
CA GLY A 126 11.15 2.31 2.90
C GLY A 126 9.84 2.17 3.67
N GLY A 127 8.83 2.94 3.32
CA GLY A 127 7.56 2.91 4.02
C GLY A 127 6.38 3.43 3.22
N THR A 128 5.27 3.63 3.91
CA THR A 128 4.08 4.30 3.40
C THR A 128 3.38 5.05 4.53
N VAL A 129 2.77 6.17 4.21
CA VAL A 129 1.87 6.91 5.10
C VAL A 129 0.45 6.62 4.69
N CYS A 130 -0.35 6.11 5.62
CA CYS A 130 -1.77 5.81 5.45
C CYS A 130 -2.62 6.88 6.13
N ILE A 131 -3.56 7.45 5.39
CA ILE A 131 -4.42 8.56 5.78
C ILE A 131 -5.87 8.09 5.72
N THR A 132 -6.62 8.26 6.81
CA THR A 132 -8.07 8.00 6.82
C THR A 132 -8.81 9.25 6.35
N ASP A 133 -9.09 9.32 5.05
CA ASP A 133 -9.76 10.47 4.43
C ASP A 133 -10.70 9.99 3.31
N ALA A 134 -11.98 10.35 3.45
CA ALA A 134 -13.03 9.88 2.56
C ALA A 134 -12.95 10.50 1.17
N ASP A 135 -12.51 11.75 1.06
CA ASP A 135 -12.47 12.46 -0.22
C ASP A 135 -11.20 12.11 -0.97
N LEU A 136 -10.08 11.93 -0.26
CA LEU A 136 -8.87 11.34 -0.83
C LEU A 136 -9.13 9.93 -1.35
N TRP A 137 -9.81 9.08 -0.56
CA TRP A 137 -10.16 7.73 -1.00
C TRP A 137 -11.02 7.72 -2.25
N LYS A 138 -12.02 8.61 -2.35
CA LYS A 138 -12.82 8.78 -3.58
C LYS A 138 -12.00 9.32 -4.74
N ALA A 139 -11.05 10.22 -4.48
CA ALA A 139 -10.22 10.81 -5.52
C ALA A 139 -9.34 9.73 -6.19
N TYR A 140 -8.84 8.76 -5.45
CA TYR A 140 -8.12 7.61 -6.01
C TYR A 140 -9.09 6.53 -6.50
N ASP A 141 -10.01 6.90 -7.40
CA ASP A 141 -10.98 5.98 -7.98
C ASP A 141 -10.30 5.05 -8.99
N LEU A 142 -10.02 3.83 -8.54
CA LEU A 142 -9.53 2.78 -9.41
C LEU A 142 -10.72 2.27 -10.22
N ILE A 143 -10.68 2.39 -11.54
CA ILE A 143 -11.65 1.68 -12.38
C ILE A 143 -11.42 0.19 -12.15
N LYS A 144 -12.31 -0.43 -11.37
CA LYS A 144 -12.37 -1.88 -11.22
C LYS A 144 -13.00 -2.48 -12.46
N GLU A 145 -12.26 -2.54 -13.56
CA GLU A 145 -12.55 -3.53 -14.61
C GLU A 145 -11.48 -4.61 -14.63
N ILE A 146 -11.56 -5.50 -13.64
CA ILE A 146 -11.38 -6.94 -13.90
C ILE A 146 -12.52 -7.70 -13.20
N THR A 147 -13.77 -7.35 -13.51
CA THR A 147 -14.89 -8.19 -13.09
C THR A 147 -15.99 -8.23 -14.14
N GLN A 148 -15.78 -9.02 -15.21
CA GLN A 148 -16.90 -9.72 -15.84
C GLN A 148 -16.61 -11.17 -16.28
N ARG A 149 -15.38 -11.71 -16.13
CA ARG A 149 -15.08 -13.09 -16.57
C ARG A 149 -14.91 -14.16 -15.49
N ILE A 150 -14.82 -13.83 -14.21
CA ILE A 150 -14.54 -14.85 -13.17
C ILE A 150 -15.70 -15.02 -12.15
N LEU A 151 -16.71 -14.15 -12.14
CA LEU A 151 -17.89 -14.31 -11.27
C LEU A 151 -19.15 -14.81 -12.00
N LYS A 152 -19.01 -15.40 -13.21
CA LYS A 152 -20.14 -16.06 -13.89
C LYS A 152 -20.09 -17.60 -13.83
N ASP A 153 -19.01 -18.17 -13.32
CA ASP A 153 -18.82 -19.64 -13.26
C ASP A 153 -18.55 -20.14 -11.83
N LEU A 154 -19.12 -19.48 -10.82
CA LEU A 154 -19.31 -20.00 -9.46
C LEU A 154 -20.75 -19.77 -9.01
#